data_AF-A0A951ZD03-F1
#
_entry.id   AF-A0A951ZD03-F1
#
_cell.length_a   1.000
_cell.length_b   1.000
_cell.length_c   1.000
_cell.angle_alpha   90.00
_cell.angle_beta   90.00
_cell.angle_gamma   90.00
#
_symmetry.space_group_name_H-M   'P 1'
#
loop_
_entity.id
_entity.type
_entity.pdbx_description
1 polymer ?
#
loop_
_entity_poly.entity_id
_entity_poly.type
_entity_poly.pdbx_seq_one_letter_code
_entity_poly.pdbx_strand_id
1 'polypeptide(L)'
;MFVLGTSTVVAYIPPEDIDLIGPLPQILRVGFGPFGIAGPLVTVAILMTLGMRVAQASVSFTAVTRLPMVAGWDRLLPAWFSTLHATYRTPVNSILVVGASSFAIALVSLIGVGQAEAFQLLFNASGMFYALAYVVMFAIPLFGLRGITPRPPWWLTLAAWSGIVMTLAYVFFAMFPIIHVDSPLVFGLKIAAVVVLMNLVGYGILRSATRRAGN
;
A
#
# COMPACT_ATOMS: atom_id res chain seq x y z
N MET A 1 -20.01 -2.44 7.74
CA MET A 1 -18.90 -3.00 8.56
C MET A 1 -17.94 -1.90 9.01
N PHE A 2 -17.23 -1.20 8.11
CA PHE A 2 -16.25 -0.17 8.50
C PHE A 2 -16.83 0.96 9.36
N VAL A 3 -18.00 1.51 9.01
CA VAL A 3 -18.66 2.56 9.82
C VAL A 3 -18.88 2.10 11.25
N LEU A 4 -19.49 0.92 11.45
CA LEU A 4 -19.72 0.37 12.78
C LEU A 4 -18.42 0.12 13.56
N GLY A 5 -17.40 -0.42 12.90
CA GLY A 5 -16.09 -0.66 13.53
C GLY A 5 -15.42 0.65 13.98
N THR A 6 -15.38 1.65 13.10
CA THR A 6 -14.82 2.97 13.41
C THR A 6 -15.63 3.68 14.49
N SER A 7 -16.96 3.62 14.43
CA SER A 7 -17.85 4.17 15.46
C SER A 7 -17.58 3.55 16.82
N THR A 8 -17.34 2.24 16.91
CA THR A 8 -16.96 1.59 18.17
C THR A 8 -15.62 2.09 18.69
N VAL A 9 -14.61 2.23 17.84
CA VAL A 9 -13.29 2.74 18.27
C VAL A 9 -13.42 4.15 18.85
N VAL A 10 -14.08 5.06 18.12
CA VAL A 10 -14.24 6.47 18.53
C VAL A 10 -15.16 6.62 19.75
N ALA A 11 -16.08 5.69 19.97
CA ALA A 11 -16.95 5.72 21.16
C ALA A 11 -16.22 5.38 22.46
N TYR A 12 -15.13 4.58 22.40
CA TYR A 12 -14.40 4.11 23.59
C TYR A 12 -13.04 4.79 23.78
N ILE A 13 -12.45 5.34 22.72
CA ILE A 13 -11.09 5.88 22.72
C ILE A 13 -11.13 7.31 22.16
N PRO A 14 -10.62 8.31 22.90
CA PRO A 14 -10.47 9.67 22.40
C PRO A 14 -9.66 9.68 21.08
N PRO A 15 -10.05 10.49 20.07
CA PRO A 15 -9.40 10.51 18.77
C PRO A 15 -7.86 10.68 18.81
N GLU A 16 -7.38 11.47 19.77
CA GLU A 16 -5.96 11.76 20.01
C GLU A 16 -5.15 10.55 20.52
N ASP A 17 -5.82 9.56 21.13
CA ASP A 17 -5.19 8.40 21.77
C ASP A 17 -5.35 7.10 20.96
N ILE A 18 -5.94 7.17 19.76
CA ILE A 18 -6.15 5.99 18.91
C ILE A 18 -4.79 5.47 18.40
N ASP A 19 -4.50 4.21 18.71
CA ASP A 19 -3.34 3.51 18.16
C ASP A 19 -3.62 3.20 16.68
N LEU A 20 -2.87 3.86 15.81
CA LEU A 20 -3.01 3.72 14.36
C LEU A 20 -2.52 2.36 13.84
N ILE A 21 -1.62 1.69 14.57
CA ILE A 21 -1.00 0.42 14.19
C ILE A 21 -1.88 -0.75 14.63
N GLY A 22 -2.39 -0.68 15.87
CA GLY A 22 -3.11 -1.75 16.55
C GLY A 22 -4.46 -1.37 17.13
N PRO A 23 -5.39 -0.74 16.37
CA PRO A 23 -6.65 -0.27 16.93
C PRO A 23 -7.55 -1.41 17.43
N LEU A 24 -7.46 -2.60 16.82
CA LEU A 24 -8.25 -3.77 17.20
C LEU A 24 -7.84 -4.35 18.57
N PRO A 25 -6.55 -4.67 18.83
CA PRO A 25 -6.11 -5.00 20.19
C PRO A 25 -6.44 -3.93 21.22
N GLN A 26 -6.30 -2.65 20.86
CA GLN A 26 -6.58 -1.52 21.76
C GLN A 26 -8.05 -1.51 22.19
N ILE A 27 -8.99 -1.56 21.24
CA ILE A 27 -10.42 -1.52 21.57
C ILE A 27 -10.87 -2.77 22.33
N LEU A 28 -10.31 -3.94 22.02
CA LEU A 28 -10.59 -5.17 22.77
C LEU A 28 -10.12 -5.06 24.23
N ARG A 29 -8.93 -4.49 24.44
CA ARG A 29 -8.39 -4.29 25.79
C ARG A 29 -9.20 -3.27 26.59
N VAL A 30 -9.54 -2.12 26.00
CA VAL A 30 -10.30 -1.06 26.66
C VAL A 30 -11.76 -1.49 26.91
N GLY A 31 -12.43 -2.05 25.91
CA GLY A 31 -13.84 -2.42 25.98
C GLY A 31 -14.13 -3.59 26.94
N PHE A 32 -13.21 -4.56 27.04
CA PHE A 32 -13.39 -5.75 27.90
C PHE A 32 -12.61 -5.70 29.21
N GLY A 33 -11.76 -4.69 29.42
CA GLY A 33 -10.99 -4.51 30.66
C GLY A 33 -11.83 -4.57 31.96
N PRO A 34 -13.03 -3.95 32.02
CA PRO A 34 -13.90 -4.04 33.20
C PRO A 34 -14.49 -5.44 33.46
N PHE A 35 -14.58 -6.28 32.43
CA PHE A 35 -15.18 -7.61 32.51
C PHE A 35 -14.10 -8.65 32.81
N GLY A 36 -13.50 -8.63 34.02
CA GLY A 36 -12.31 -9.40 34.38
C GLY A 36 -12.30 -10.91 34.04
N ILE A 37 -13.47 -11.53 33.87
CA ILE A 37 -13.62 -12.93 33.42
C ILE A 37 -13.30 -13.10 31.92
N ALA A 38 -13.41 -12.05 31.12
CA ALA A 38 -13.14 -12.02 29.69
C ALA A 38 -11.64 -11.86 29.35
N GLY A 39 -10.76 -11.65 30.32
CA GLY A 39 -9.32 -11.44 30.10
C GLY A 39 -8.63 -12.52 29.24
N PRO A 40 -8.85 -13.82 29.50
CA PRO A 40 -8.30 -14.88 28.66
C PRO A 40 -8.85 -14.86 27.23
N LEU A 41 -10.14 -14.59 27.06
CA LEU A 41 -10.79 -14.51 25.76
C LEU A 41 -10.23 -13.34 24.92
N VAL A 42 -10.04 -12.18 25.55
CA VAL A 42 -9.42 -11.00 24.92
C VAL A 42 -8.00 -11.30 24.49
N THR A 43 -7.22 -11.99 25.33
CA THR A 43 -5.83 -12.36 25.01
C THR A 43 -5.79 -13.29 23.80
N VAL A 44 -6.66 -14.31 23.76
CA VAL A 44 -6.81 -15.20 22.60
C VAL A 44 -7.21 -14.40 21.36
N ALA A 45 -8.16 -13.47 21.46
CA ALA A 45 -8.57 -12.63 20.33
C ALA A 45 -7.41 -11.75 19.81
N ILE A 46 -6.61 -11.16 20.70
CA ILE A 46 -5.42 -10.37 20.34
C ILE A 46 -4.40 -11.27 19.62
N LEU A 47 -4.11 -12.47 20.13
CA LEU A 47 -3.20 -13.41 19.48
C LEU A 47 -3.72 -13.85 18.10
N MET A 48 -5.03 -14.05 17.95
CA MET A 48 -5.65 -14.32 16.65
C MET A 48 -5.50 -13.14 15.69
N THR A 49 -5.61 -11.90 16.16
CA THR A 49 -5.36 -10.72 15.32
C THR A 49 -3.91 -10.65 14.86
N LEU A 50 -2.95 -11.01 15.72
CA LEU A 50 -1.54 -11.11 15.35
C LEU A 50 -1.32 -12.19 14.28
N GLY A 51 -1.89 -13.38 14.48
CA GLY A 51 -1.84 -14.47 13.51
C GLY A 51 -2.44 -14.06 12.16
N MET A 52 -3.56 -13.34 12.16
CA MET A 52 -4.17 -12.78 10.95
C MET A 52 -3.22 -11.80 10.23
N ARG A 53 -2.51 -10.93 10.96
CA ARG A 53 -1.56 -9.97 10.36
C ARG A 53 -0.37 -10.67 9.72
N VAL A 54 0.17 -11.70 10.37
CA VAL A 54 1.25 -12.53 9.82
C VAL A 54 0.76 -13.26 8.56
N ALA A 55 -0.44 -13.83 8.58
CA ALA A 55 -1.03 -14.50 7.43
C ALA A 55 -1.25 -13.53 6.25
N GLN A 56 -1.79 -12.33 6.50
CA GLN A 56 -1.94 -11.31 5.47
C GLN A 56 -0.60 -10.91 4.87
N ALA A 57 0.42 -10.63 5.69
CA ALA A 57 1.75 -10.27 5.20
C ALA A 57 2.33 -11.38 4.31
N SER A 58 2.19 -12.65 4.69
CA SER A 58 2.64 -13.80 3.91
C SER A 58 1.94 -13.91 2.54
N VAL A 59 0.61 -13.78 2.52
CA VAL A 59 -0.19 -13.82 1.28
C VAL A 59 0.15 -12.66 0.36
N SER A 60 0.19 -11.43 0.90
CA SER A 60 0.54 -10.23 0.14
C SER A 60 1.96 -10.32 -0.41
N PHE A 61 2.93 -10.77 0.38
CA PHE A 61 4.31 -10.94 -0.07
C PHE A 61 4.43 -11.97 -1.20
N THR A 62 3.69 -13.07 -1.12
CA THR A 62 3.63 -14.07 -2.19
C THR A 62 3.06 -13.50 -3.49
N ALA A 63 2.07 -12.60 -3.41
CA ALA A 63 1.51 -11.94 -4.59
C ALA A 63 2.50 -10.94 -5.20
N VAL A 64 3.11 -10.08 -4.39
CA VAL A 64 4.00 -9.00 -4.87
C VAL A 64 5.28 -9.55 -5.49
N THR A 65 5.84 -10.63 -4.95
CA THR A 65 7.06 -11.27 -5.49
C THR A 65 6.89 -11.89 -6.88
N ARG A 66 5.64 -12.12 -7.33
CA ARG A 66 5.35 -12.61 -8.69
C ARG A 66 5.30 -11.49 -9.73
N LEU A 67 5.13 -10.23 -9.32
CA LEU A 67 5.05 -9.12 -10.27
C LEU A 67 6.38 -8.88 -11.01
N PRO A 68 7.55 -8.85 -10.35
CA PRO A 68 8.83 -8.72 -11.05
C PRO A 68 9.13 -9.92 -11.97
N MET A 69 8.71 -11.12 -11.58
CA MET A 69 8.86 -12.33 -12.39
C MET A 69 8.11 -12.22 -13.72
N VAL A 70 6.85 -11.76 -13.69
CA VAL A 70 6.03 -11.55 -14.90
C VAL A 70 6.62 -10.42 -15.75
N ALA A 71 7.06 -9.32 -15.13
CA ALA A 71 7.74 -8.25 -15.84
C ALA A 71 9.04 -8.72 -16.55
N GLY A 72 9.73 -9.74 -16.01
CA GLY A 72 10.86 -10.36 -16.68
C GLY A 72 10.48 -11.15 -17.95
N TRP A 73 9.27 -11.73 -18.01
CA TRP A 73 8.77 -12.40 -19.23
C TRP A 73 8.56 -11.41 -20.38
N ASP A 74 8.06 -10.22 -20.05
CA ASP A 74 7.83 -9.13 -21.02
C ASP A 74 9.11 -8.33 -21.36
N ARG A 75 10.30 -8.81 -20.94
CA ARG A 75 11.60 -8.15 -21.09
C ARG A 75 11.66 -6.74 -20.44
N LEU A 76 10.74 -6.42 -19.53
CA LEU A 76 10.73 -5.19 -18.75
C LEU A 76 11.77 -5.22 -17.62
N LEU A 77 12.07 -6.42 -17.12
CA LEU A 77 13.17 -6.68 -16.19
C LEU A 77 14.16 -7.69 -16.78
N PRO A 78 15.40 -7.76 -16.25
CA PRO A 78 16.35 -8.80 -16.65
C PRO A 78 15.76 -10.22 -16.51
N ALA A 79 16.08 -11.12 -17.43
CA ALA A 79 15.51 -12.48 -17.49
C ALA A 79 15.75 -13.32 -16.22
N TRP A 80 16.74 -12.98 -15.40
CA TRP A 80 16.99 -13.68 -14.13
C TRP A 80 15.86 -13.51 -13.10
N PHE A 81 15.01 -12.47 -13.22
CA PHE A 81 13.79 -12.34 -12.39
C PHE A 81 12.74 -13.42 -12.68
N SER A 82 12.76 -13.95 -13.92
CA SER A 82 11.85 -15.00 -14.38
C SER A 82 12.38 -16.41 -14.13
N THR A 83 13.61 -16.55 -13.60
CA THR A 83 14.17 -17.85 -13.27
C THR A 83 13.43 -18.46 -12.07
N LEU A 84 12.81 -19.61 -12.29
CA LEU A 84 12.10 -20.35 -11.27
C LEU A 84 12.98 -21.42 -10.64
N HIS A 85 12.77 -21.68 -9.35
CA HIS A 85 13.37 -22.81 -8.66
C HIS A 85 12.99 -24.14 -9.34
N ALA A 86 13.96 -25.03 -9.55
CA ALA A 86 13.76 -26.29 -10.29
C ALA A 86 12.61 -27.16 -9.73
N THR A 87 12.57 -27.33 -8.39
CA THR A 87 11.55 -28.15 -7.72
C THR A 87 10.26 -27.38 -7.42
N TYR A 88 10.35 -26.28 -6.66
CA TYR A 88 9.17 -25.56 -6.15
C TYR A 88 8.56 -24.55 -7.11
N ARG A 89 9.20 -24.29 -8.26
CA ARG A 89 8.75 -23.32 -9.28
C ARG A 89 8.47 -21.92 -8.72
N THR A 90 9.23 -21.51 -7.70
CA THR A 90 9.15 -20.19 -7.09
C THR A 90 10.21 -19.24 -7.66
N PRO A 91 9.90 -17.95 -7.85
CA PRO A 91 10.85 -16.98 -8.38
C PRO A 91 11.79 -16.49 -7.27
N VAL A 92 12.79 -17.30 -6.90
CA VAL A 92 13.72 -17.04 -5.77
C VAL A 92 14.35 -15.66 -5.85
N ASN A 93 14.78 -15.28 -7.05
CA ASN A 93 15.41 -13.99 -7.32
C ASN A 93 14.48 -12.81 -7.05
N SER A 94 13.21 -12.91 -7.48
CA SER A 94 12.20 -11.89 -7.19
C SER A 94 11.88 -11.83 -5.70
N ILE A 95 11.83 -12.98 -5.02
CA ILE A 95 11.63 -13.07 -3.57
C ILE A 95 12.76 -12.36 -2.81
N LEU A 96 14.01 -12.60 -3.18
CA LEU A 96 15.17 -11.97 -2.53
C LEU A 96 15.17 -10.45 -2.71
N VAL A 97 14.93 -9.96 -3.93
CA VAL A 97 14.93 -8.52 -4.22
C VAL A 97 13.80 -7.81 -3.51
N VAL A 98 12.57 -8.32 -3.63
CA VAL A 98 11.38 -7.71 -2.99
C VAL A 98 11.47 -7.82 -1.46
N GLY A 99 11.98 -8.94 -0.94
CA GLY A 99 12.22 -9.11 0.50
C GLY A 99 13.25 -8.12 1.03
N ALA A 100 14.41 -8.03 0.37
CA ALA A 100 15.47 -7.10 0.77
C ALA A 100 15.02 -5.64 0.67
N SER A 101 14.32 -5.25 -0.41
CA SER A 101 13.82 -3.88 -0.57
C SER A 101 12.74 -3.54 0.44
N SER A 102 11.79 -4.45 0.70
CA SER A 102 10.74 -4.25 1.71
C SER A 102 11.33 -4.09 3.10
N PHE A 103 12.32 -4.93 3.44
CA PHE A 103 13.04 -4.84 4.71
C PHE A 103 13.83 -3.54 4.85
N ALA A 104 14.56 -3.13 3.81
CA ALA A 104 15.30 -1.88 3.80
C ALA A 104 14.37 -0.67 3.96
N ILE A 105 13.24 -0.64 3.24
CA ILE A 105 12.24 0.43 3.36
C ILE A 105 11.65 0.48 4.78
N ALA A 106 11.35 -0.69 5.36
CA ALA A 106 10.84 -0.77 6.74
C ALA A 106 11.87 -0.26 7.77
N LEU A 107 13.16 -0.54 7.59
CA LEU A 107 14.21 0.00 8.46
C LEU A 107 14.35 1.52 8.30
N VAL A 108 14.41 2.00 7.06
CA VAL A 108 14.56 3.43 6.76
C VAL A 108 13.37 4.22 7.28
N SER A 109 12.16 3.67 7.23
CA SER A 109 10.96 4.36 7.69
C SER A 109 10.90 4.57 9.20
N LEU A 110 11.73 3.85 9.98
CA LEU A 110 11.79 3.98 11.44
C LEU A 110 12.84 5.01 11.90
N ILE A 111 13.65 5.55 10.99
CA ILE A 111 14.74 6.47 11.35
C ILE A 111 14.16 7.84 11.71
N GLY A 112 14.38 8.25 12.96
CA GLY A 112 14.11 9.62 13.43
C GLY A 112 12.63 10.00 13.47
N VAL A 113 11.72 9.02 13.52
CA VAL A 113 10.27 9.23 13.57
C VAL A 113 9.60 8.28 14.56
N GLY A 114 8.44 8.66 15.07
CA GLY A 114 7.59 7.78 15.89
C GLY A 114 7.02 6.61 15.08
N GLN A 115 6.66 5.52 15.76
CA GLN A 115 6.11 4.32 15.12
C GLN A 115 4.82 4.61 14.33
N ALA A 116 3.95 5.46 14.87
CA ALA A 116 2.72 5.86 14.19
C ALA A 116 2.99 6.70 12.93
N GLU A 117 4.01 7.57 12.95
CA GLU A 117 4.43 8.36 11.78
C GLU A 117 4.99 7.45 10.70
N ALA A 118 5.88 6.52 11.08
CA ALA A 118 6.44 5.53 10.17
C ALA A 118 5.34 4.70 9.49
N PHE A 119 4.37 4.21 10.27
CA PHE A 119 3.24 3.45 9.77
C PHE A 119 2.39 4.29 8.81
N GLN A 120 2.00 5.51 9.21
CA GLN A 120 1.18 6.38 8.37
C GLN A 120 1.90 6.74 7.07
N LEU A 121 3.19 7.05 7.14
CA LEU A 121 4.00 7.39 5.96
C LEU A 121 4.03 6.24 4.96
N LEU A 122 4.35 5.02 5.41
CA LEU A 122 4.38 3.84 4.54
C LEU A 122 3.00 3.50 3.98
N PHE A 123 1.96 3.61 4.81
CA PHE A 123 0.59 3.32 4.41
C PHE A 123 0.08 4.31 3.37
N ASN A 124 0.31 5.61 3.59
CA ASN A 124 -0.07 6.67 2.66
C ASN A 124 0.73 6.57 1.36
N ALA A 125 2.05 6.32 1.42
CA ALA A 125 2.87 6.14 0.22
C ALA A 125 2.40 4.93 -0.61
N SER A 126 2.13 3.79 0.04
CA SER A 126 1.56 2.60 -0.61
C SER A 126 0.24 2.90 -1.32
N GLY A 127 -0.68 3.56 -0.60
CA GLY A 127 -1.96 3.98 -1.16
C GLY A 127 -1.81 4.97 -2.32
N MET A 128 -0.85 5.89 -2.26
CA MET A 128 -0.55 6.81 -3.36
C MET A 128 -0.01 6.09 -4.60
N PHE A 129 0.87 5.09 -4.46
CA PHE A 129 1.31 4.30 -5.61
C PHE A 129 0.13 3.59 -6.29
N TYR A 130 -0.78 3.04 -5.49
CA TYR A 130 -2.00 2.41 -6.00
C TYR A 130 -2.95 3.43 -6.65
N ALA A 131 -3.10 4.60 -6.04
CA ALA A 131 -3.90 5.71 -6.56
C ALA A 131 -3.37 6.21 -7.91
N LEU A 132 -2.06 6.35 -8.08
CA LEU A 132 -1.45 6.74 -9.36
C LEU A 132 -1.78 5.72 -10.47
N ALA A 133 -1.72 4.42 -10.17
CA ALA A 133 -2.15 3.39 -11.11
C ALA A 133 -3.64 3.51 -11.47
N TYR A 134 -4.50 3.84 -10.49
CA TYR A 134 -5.92 4.11 -10.74
C TYR A 134 -6.16 5.37 -11.58
N VAL A 135 -5.38 6.44 -11.40
CA VAL A 135 -5.47 7.63 -12.27
C VAL A 135 -5.22 7.24 -13.72
N VAL A 136 -4.18 6.42 -13.97
CA VAL A 136 -3.91 5.90 -15.33
C VAL A 136 -5.08 5.03 -15.81
N MET A 137 -5.59 4.13 -14.98
CA MET A 137 -6.73 3.26 -15.33
C MET A 137 -7.97 4.07 -15.71
N PHE A 138 -8.34 5.09 -14.93
CA PHE A 138 -9.49 5.95 -15.24
C PHE A 138 -9.23 6.88 -16.43
N ALA A 139 -7.98 7.18 -16.76
CA ALA A 139 -7.63 7.93 -17.97
C ALA A 139 -7.82 7.12 -19.27
N ILE A 140 -7.79 5.77 -19.21
CA ILE A 140 -7.96 4.89 -20.39
C ILE A 140 -9.24 5.21 -21.18
N PRO A 141 -10.46 5.19 -20.60
CA PRO A 141 -11.68 5.48 -21.35
C PRO A 141 -11.76 6.92 -21.89
N LEU A 142 -11.03 7.87 -21.29
CA LEU A 142 -11.06 9.28 -21.66
C LEU A 142 -10.10 9.61 -22.83
N PHE A 143 -8.92 8.99 -22.81
CA PHE A 143 -7.82 9.33 -23.71
C PHE A 143 -7.34 8.13 -24.55
N GLY A 144 -7.33 6.93 -24.00
CA GLY A 144 -6.79 5.73 -24.64
C GLY A 144 -7.73 5.04 -25.64
N LEU A 145 -9.05 5.18 -25.48
CA LEU A 145 -10.04 4.48 -26.33
C LEU A 145 -10.63 5.35 -27.45
N ARG A 146 -10.03 6.51 -27.77
CA ARG A 146 -10.57 7.48 -28.74
C ARG A 146 -10.72 6.93 -30.16
N GLY A 147 -9.96 5.90 -30.52
CA GLY A 147 -9.99 5.25 -31.84
C GLY A 147 -10.75 3.92 -31.91
N ILE A 148 -11.35 3.45 -30.80
CA ILE A 148 -11.98 2.13 -30.76
C ILE A 148 -13.49 2.24 -31.03
N THR A 149 -14.00 1.36 -31.88
CA THR A 149 -15.43 1.17 -32.17
C THR A 149 -15.92 -0.16 -31.59
N PRO A 150 -17.03 -0.20 -30.84
CA PRO A 150 -17.92 0.90 -30.48
C PRO A 150 -17.30 1.86 -29.44
N ARG A 151 -17.71 3.14 -29.53
CA ARG A 151 -17.22 4.18 -28.60
C ARG A 151 -17.66 3.87 -27.17
N PRO A 152 -16.81 4.20 -26.16
CA PRO A 152 -17.21 4.05 -24.78
C PRO A 152 -18.48 4.86 -24.48
N PRO A 153 -19.44 4.29 -23.73
CA PRO A 153 -20.67 4.99 -23.39
C PRO A 153 -20.35 6.22 -22.53
N TRP A 154 -21.16 7.27 -22.66
CA TRP A 154 -20.91 8.54 -21.97
C TRP A 154 -20.95 8.41 -20.43
N TRP A 155 -21.77 7.49 -19.89
CA TRP A 155 -21.81 7.18 -18.46
C TRP A 155 -20.45 6.69 -17.93
N LEU A 156 -19.71 5.91 -18.73
CA LEU A 156 -18.37 5.45 -18.38
C LEU A 156 -17.37 6.61 -18.34
N THR A 157 -17.54 7.59 -19.23
CA THR A 157 -16.72 8.82 -19.24
C THR A 157 -16.97 9.64 -17.96
N LEU A 158 -18.24 9.77 -17.55
CA LEU A 158 -18.59 10.45 -16.30
C LEU A 158 -18.05 9.72 -15.07
N ALA A 159 -18.19 8.39 -15.03
CA ALA A 159 -17.64 7.56 -13.97
C ALA A 159 -16.11 7.66 -13.89
N ALA A 160 -15.42 7.69 -15.04
CA ALA A 160 -13.98 7.87 -15.11
C ALA A 160 -13.52 9.23 -14.59
N TRP A 161 -14.21 10.32 -14.95
CA TRP A 161 -13.93 11.65 -14.40
C TRP A 161 -14.12 11.69 -12.89
N SER A 162 -15.22 11.13 -12.38
CA SER A 162 -15.48 11.02 -10.94
C SER A 162 -14.35 10.24 -10.24
N GLY A 163 -13.94 9.10 -10.83
CA GLY A 163 -12.84 8.29 -10.33
C GLY A 163 -11.52 9.05 -10.26
N ILE A 164 -11.17 9.82 -11.30
CA ILE A 164 -9.97 10.67 -11.30
C ILE A 164 -10.05 11.72 -10.20
N VAL A 165 -11.16 12.46 -10.10
CA VAL A 165 -11.32 13.52 -9.10
C VAL A 165 -11.20 12.96 -7.69
N MET A 166 -11.88 11.86 -7.38
CA MET A 166 -11.81 11.23 -6.07
C MET A 166 -10.41 10.70 -5.74
N THR A 167 -9.74 10.14 -6.74
CA THR A 167 -8.39 9.58 -6.56
C THR A 167 -7.35 10.68 -6.36
N LEU A 168 -7.45 11.80 -7.10
CA LEU A 168 -6.59 12.96 -6.91
C LEU A 168 -6.85 13.65 -5.57
N ALA A 169 -8.11 13.75 -5.15
CA ALA A 169 -8.46 14.25 -3.82
C ALA A 169 -7.82 13.37 -2.73
N TYR A 170 -7.89 12.04 -2.87
CA TYR A 170 -7.20 11.12 -1.97
C TYR A 170 -5.69 11.36 -1.92
N VAL A 171 -5.02 11.48 -3.07
CA VAL A 171 -3.56 11.77 -3.13
C VAL A 171 -3.23 13.08 -2.43
N PHE A 172 -4.05 14.12 -2.62
CA PHE A 172 -3.84 15.40 -1.96
C PHE A 172 -4.02 15.29 -0.44
N PHE A 173 -5.13 14.73 0.03
CA PHE A 173 -5.42 14.63 1.47
C PHE A 173 -4.48 13.67 2.20
N ALA A 174 -3.99 12.62 1.55
CA ALA A 174 -3.04 11.68 2.14
C ALA A 174 -1.64 12.30 2.40
N MET A 175 -1.36 13.51 1.92
CA MET A 175 -0.14 14.25 2.28
C MET A 175 -0.22 14.90 3.67
N PHE A 176 -1.42 15.04 4.24
CA PHE A 176 -1.60 15.65 5.54
C PHE A 176 -1.48 14.59 6.66
N PRO A 177 -0.71 14.87 7.73
CA PRO A 177 -0.62 13.98 8.88
C PRO A 177 -1.96 13.94 9.63
N ILE A 178 -2.38 12.76 10.07
CA ILE A 178 -3.56 12.60 10.95
C ILE A 178 -3.15 12.46 12.41
N ILE A 179 -1.87 12.19 12.66
CA ILE A 179 -1.26 12.12 13.99
C ILE A 179 -0.45 13.39 14.29
N HIS A 180 -0.06 13.57 15.54
CA HIS A 180 0.94 14.57 15.88
C HIS A 180 2.29 14.23 15.25
N VAL A 181 2.80 15.17 14.46
CA VAL A 181 4.16 15.14 13.88
C VAL A 181 4.83 16.47 14.18
N ASP A 182 6.16 16.47 14.32
CA ASP A 182 6.92 17.69 14.65
C ASP A 182 6.73 18.80 13.60
N SER A 183 6.59 18.42 12.33
CA SER A 183 6.31 19.34 11.24
C SER A 183 5.45 18.69 10.15
N PRO A 184 4.21 19.17 9.93
CA PRO A 184 3.34 18.68 8.87
C PRO A 184 3.93 18.83 7.47
N LEU A 185 4.70 19.90 7.25
CA LEU A 185 5.34 20.16 5.97
C LEU A 185 6.45 19.14 5.69
N VAL A 186 7.25 18.81 6.70
CA VAL A 186 8.30 17.77 6.58
C VAL A 186 7.65 16.41 6.31
N PHE A 187 6.55 16.08 6.98
CA PHE A 187 5.80 14.85 6.73
C PHE A 187 5.30 14.75 5.27
N GLY A 188 4.63 15.80 4.78
CA GLY A 188 4.16 15.86 3.39
C GLY A 188 5.30 15.77 2.38
N LEU A 189 6.42 16.47 2.64
CA LEU A 189 7.62 16.38 1.80
C LEU A 189 8.24 14.98 1.81
N LYS A 190 8.29 14.28 2.93
CA LYS A 190 8.77 12.88 3.00
C LYS A 190 7.93 11.98 2.10
N ILE A 191 6.61 12.08 2.19
CA ILE A 191 5.70 11.27 1.35
C ILE A 191 5.91 11.61 -0.13
N ALA A 192 5.88 12.90 -0.49
CA ALA A 192 6.07 13.34 -1.87
C ALA A 192 7.43 12.87 -2.42
N ALA A 193 8.50 12.99 -1.64
CA ALA A 193 9.84 12.54 -2.00
C ALA A 193 9.87 11.03 -2.24
N VAL A 194 9.29 10.22 -1.35
CA VAL A 194 9.22 8.75 -1.53
C VAL A 194 8.45 8.40 -2.81
N VAL A 195 7.29 9.01 -3.02
CA VAL A 195 6.45 8.74 -4.21
C VAL A 195 7.19 9.13 -5.49
N VAL A 196 7.78 10.32 -5.55
CA VAL A 196 8.51 10.80 -6.73
C VAL A 196 9.74 9.93 -6.99
N LEU A 197 10.58 9.69 -5.98
CA LEU A 197 11.81 8.90 -6.11
C LEU A 197 11.51 7.50 -6.63
N MET A 198 10.52 6.82 -6.07
CA MET A 198 10.17 5.46 -6.49
C MET A 198 9.55 5.41 -7.89
N ASN A 199 8.77 6.42 -8.28
CA ASN A 199 8.30 6.53 -9.67
C ASN A 199 9.45 6.80 -10.64
N LEU A 200 10.45 7.60 -10.26
CA LEU A 200 11.66 7.81 -11.06
C LEU A 200 12.47 6.52 -11.22
N VAL A 201 12.57 5.71 -10.15
CA VAL A 201 13.17 4.36 -10.23
C VAL A 201 12.39 3.49 -11.22
N GLY A 202 11.06 3.45 -11.12
CA GLY A 202 10.20 2.72 -12.06
C GLY A 202 10.36 3.18 -13.51
N TYR A 203 10.41 4.50 -13.74
CA TYR A 203 10.69 5.07 -15.05
C TYR A 203 12.09 4.69 -15.57
N GLY A 204 13.11 4.72 -14.71
CA GLY A 204 14.46 4.28 -15.04
C GLY A 204 14.51 2.81 -15.47
N ILE A 205 13.78 1.95 -14.78
CA ILE A 205 13.62 0.53 -15.15
C ILE A 205 12.98 0.42 -16.55
N LEU A 206 11.85 1.08 -16.78
CA LEU A 206 11.15 1.07 -18.08
C LEU A 206 12.03 1.58 -19.22
N ARG A 207 12.78 2.67 -18.99
CA ARG A 207 13.71 3.23 -19.98
C ARG A 207 14.87 2.28 -20.28
N SER A 208 15.37 1.57 -19.27
CA SER A 208 16.41 0.55 -19.47
C SER A 208 15.89 -0.67 -20.25
N ALA A 209 14.60 -1.00 -20.12
CA ALA A 209 13.97 -2.11 -20.83
C ALA A 209 13.72 -1.77 -22.29
N THR A 210 13.16 -0.59 -22.57
CA THR A 210 12.94 -0.11 -23.96
C THR A 210 14.24 -0.02 -24.76
N ARG A 211 15.35 0.41 -24.12
CA ARG A 211 16.68 0.37 -24.74
C ARG A 211 17.17 -1.05 -25.06
N ARG A 212 16.82 -2.05 -24.24
CA ARG A 212 17.17 -3.46 -24.47
C ARG A 212 16.29 -4.11 -25.54
N ALA A 213 15.07 -3.63 -25.75
CA ALA A 213 14.16 -4.14 -26.78
C ALA A 213 14.41 -3.53 -28.17
N GLY A 214 15.04 -2.35 -28.23
CA GLY A 214 15.41 -1.68 -29.48
C GLY A 214 16.78 -2.04 -30.07
N ASN A 215 17.59 -2.81 -29.33
CA ASN A 215 18.82 -3.45 -29.80
C ASN A 215 18.57 -4.93 -30.08
#